data_AF-A0A922W722-F1
#
_entry.id   AF-A0A922W722-F1
#
_cell.length_a   1.000
_cell.length_b   1.000
_cell.length_c   1.000
_cell.angle_alpha   90.00
_cell.angle_beta   90.00
_cell.angle_gamma   90.00
#
_symmetry.space_group_name_H-M   'P 1'
#
loop_
_entity.id
_entity.type
_entity.pdbx_description
1 polymer ?
#
loop_
_entity_poly.entity_id
_entity_poly.type
_entity_poly.pdbx_seq_one_letter_code
_entity_poly.pdbx_strand_id
1 'polypeptide(L)'
;DRVAAAILNDIGPEVAPEGLARIAAYAGQKVEIRSWDDAADYARRTNGAALPHYGPDDWMAFARRVFREGADGIPVLDYDPDIAAPMRAAGKDALVPDLWPAFRNLAGGRKLLLVRGATSDLLSPDIAGRMREAAPHMDFVEVPGVGHAPMLDEPAARDAILGFLADAA
;
A
#
# COMPACT_ATOMS: atom_id res chain seq x y z
N ASP A 1 2.29 -25.09 -1.24
CA ASP A 1 1.70 -25.47 0.07
C ASP A 1 2.34 -24.80 1.29
N ARG A 2 2.88 -23.58 1.19
CA ARG A 2 3.44 -22.85 2.36
C ARG A 2 2.54 -21.72 2.88
N VAL A 3 1.58 -21.30 2.07
CA VAL A 3 0.60 -20.26 2.40
C VAL A 3 -0.72 -20.97 2.63
N ALA A 4 -1.39 -20.72 3.75
CA ALA A 4 -2.73 -21.26 4.01
C ALA A 4 -3.80 -20.41 3.30
N ALA A 5 -3.71 -19.10 3.49
CA ALA A 5 -4.53 -18.08 2.87
C ALA A 5 -3.71 -16.79 2.70
N ALA A 6 -4.13 -15.88 1.82
CA ALA A 6 -3.46 -14.60 1.60
C ALA A 6 -4.46 -13.44 1.56
N ILE A 7 -4.00 -12.27 2.01
CA ILE A 7 -4.74 -11.00 1.91
C ILE A 7 -3.84 -10.05 1.12
N LEU A 8 -4.35 -9.52 0.02
CA LEU A 8 -3.70 -8.49 -0.79
C LEU A 8 -4.27 -7.14 -0.37
N ASN A 9 -3.43 -6.28 0.21
CA ASN A 9 -3.82 -4.91 0.58
C ASN A 9 -3.47 -3.94 -0.54
N ASP A 10 -4.47 -3.56 -1.33
CA ASP A 10 -4.45 -2.53 -2.36
C ASP A 10 -3.29 -2.67 -3.37
N ILE A 11 -3.03 -3.92 -3.77
CA ILE A 11 -2.00 -4.27 -4.74
C ILE A 11 -2.48 -5.44 -5.61
N GLY A 12 -2.00 -5.50 -6.85
CA GLY A 12 -2.38 -6.52 -7.81
C GLY A 12 -1.23 -6.92 -8.75
N PRO A 13 -1.51 -7.82 -9.72
CA PRO A 13 -0.55 -8.21 -10.75
C PRO A 13 -0.25 -7.08 -11.75
N GLU A 14 -1.06 -6.02 -11.74
CA GLU A 14 -0.83 -4.78 -12.46
C GLU A 14 -0.97 -3.61 -11.47
N VAL A 15 -0.34 -2.49 -11.81
CA VAL A 15 -0.46 -1.23 -11.07
C VAL A 15 -0.71 -0.08 -12.04
N ALA A 16 -1.52 0.87 -11.62
CA ALA A 16 -1.81 2.07 -12.38
C ALA A 16 -0.58 2.99 -12.46
N PRO A 17 -0.27 3.57 -13.64
CA PRO A 17 0.89 4.44 -13.82
C PRO A 17 0.90 5.66 -12.89
N GLU A 18 -0.27 6.18 -12.54
CA GLU A 18 -0.45 7.35 -11.68
C GLU A 18 0.12 7.11 -10.29
N GLY A 19 -0.31 6.04 -9.61
CA GLY A 19 0.20 5.66 -8.29
C GLY A 19 1.68 5.31 -8.33
N LEU A 20 2.15 4.64 -9.39
CA LEU A 20 3.57 4.32 -9.56
C LEU A 20 4.42 5.59 -9.69
N ALA A 21 3.97 6.57 -10.48
CA ALA A 21 4.64 7.84 -10.64
C ALA A 21 4.70 8.64 -9.33
N ARG A 22 3.60 8.64 -8.55
CA ARG A 22 3.57 9.27 -7.22
C ARG A 22 4.59 8.62 -6.28
N ILE A 23 4.65 7.29 -6.21
CA ILE A 23 5.60 6.55 -5.36
C ILE A 23 7.04 6.86 -5.77
N ALA A 24 7.33 6.82 -7.07
CA ALA A 24 8.65 7.13 -7.61
C ALA A 24 9.10 8.57 -7.29
N ALA A 25 8.17 9.51 -7.13
CA ALA A 25 8.47 10.90 -6.84
C ALA A 25 8.97 11.14 -5.40
N TYR A 26 8.65 10.27 -4.43
CA TYR A 26 9.08 10.45 -3.03
C TYR A 26 10.04 9.37 -2.52
N ALA A 27 10.03 8.16 -3.08
CA ALA A 27 10.86 7.06 -2.61
C ALA A 27 12.37 7.37 -2.77
N GLY A 28 13.13 7.17 -1.69
CA GLY A 28 14.58 7.41 -1.66
C GLY A 28 15.00 8.88 -1.80
N GLN A 29 14.06 9.82 -1.79
CA GLN A 29 14.37 11.24 -1.81
C GLN A 29 14.89 11.69 -0.45
N LYS A 30 15.87 12.60 -0.46
CA LYS A 30 16.27 13.29 0.76
C LYS A 30 15.12 14.16 1.25
N VAL A 31 14.87 14.13 2.56
CA VAL A 31 13.84 14.93 3.22
C VAL A 31 14.49 15.85 4.25
N GLU A 32 14.02 17.08 4.33
CA GLU A 32 14.41 18.00 5.40
C GLU A 32 13.41 17.87 6.55
N ILE A 33 13.87 17.32 7.67
CA ILE A 33 13.09 17.10 8.88
C ILE A 33 13.88 17.66 10.05
N ARG A 34 13.29 18.57 10.83
CA ARG A 34 13.91 19.20 12.01
C ARG A 34 13.21 18.82 13.31
N SER A 35 12.02 18.22 13.23
CA SER A 35 11.18 17.90 14.38
C SER A 35 10.20 16.76 14.05
N TRP A 36 9.49 16.26 15.05
CA TRP A 36 8.39 15.31 14.85
C TRP A 36 7.18 15.94 14.15
N ASP A 37 6.96 17.25 14.32
CA ASP A 37 5.91 17.96 13.61
C ASP A 37 6.23 18.06 12.11
N ASP A 38 7.50 18.32 11.75
CA ASP A 38 7.98 18.28 10.36
C ASP A 38 7.76 16.89 9.73
N ALA A 39 7.95 15.83 10.52
CA ALA A 39 7.74 14.44 10.09
C ALA A 39 6.26 14.13 9.85
N ALA A 40 5.36 14.60 10.72
CA ALA A 40 3.91 14.49 10.54
C ALA A 40 3.44 15.28 9.30
N ASP A 41 3.95 16.49 9.09
CA ASP A 41 3.65 17.29 7.91
C ASP A 41 4.18 16.66 6.62
N TYR A 42 5.36 16.02 6.66
CA TYR A 42 5.85 15.23 5.54
C TYR A 42 4.92 14.04 5.24
N ALA A 43 4.53 13.27 6.26
CA ALA A 43 3.62 12.14 6.09
C ALA A 43 2.28 12.57 5.49
N ARG A 44 1.72 13.69 5.97
CA ARG A 44 0.48 14.30 5.46
C ARG A 44 0.60 14.73 4.00
N ARG A 45 1.68 15.42 3.62
CA ARG A 45 1.87 15.84 2.22
C ARG A 45 1.98 14.65 1.26
N THR A 46 2.62 13.58 1.69
CA THR A 46 2.85 12.38 0.86
C THR A 46 1.62 11.48 0.74
N ASN A 47 0.83 11.36 1.82
CA ASN A 47 -0.26 10.36 1.91
C ASN A 47 -1.66 10.98 2.06
N GLY A 48 -1.78 12.30 2.21
CA GLY A 48 -3.05 12.96 2.52
C GLY A 48 -4.13 12.80 1.45
N ALA A 49 -3.74 12.59 0.19
CA ALA A 49 -4.70 12.25 -0.87
C ALA A 49 -5.33 10.86 -0.67
N ALA A 50 -4.58 9.91 -0.10
CA ALA A 50 -5.07 8.56 0.20
C ALA A 50 -5.81 8.48 1.54
N LEU A 51 -5.49 9.36 2.50
CA LEU A 51 -6.08 9.35 3.84
C LEU A 51 -6.69 10.72 4.18
N PRO A 52 -7.72 11.18 3.44
CA PRO A 52 -8.29 12.52 3.60
C PRO A 52 -8.99 12.72 4.95
N HIS A 53 -9.30 11.63 5.67
CA HIS A 53 -9.97 11.64 6.96
C HIS A 53 -9.01 11.83 8.15
N TYR A 54 -7.69 11.74 7.94
CA TYR A 54 -6.71 11.85 9.01
C TYR A 54 -6.58 13.26 9.58
N GLY A 55 -6.66 13.37 10.90
CA GLY A 55 -6.38 14.57 11.68
C GLY A 55 -4.92 14.69 12.16
N PRO A 56 -4.58 15.75 12.91
CA PRO A 56 -3.21 15.98 13.39
C PRO A 56 -2.62 14.82 14.18
N ASP A 57 -3.39 14.22 15.10
CA ASP A 57 -2.93 13.10 15.93
C ASP A 57 -2.69 11.83 15.10
N ASP A 58 -3.52 11.59 14.08
CA ASP A 58 -3.34 10.46 13.16
C ASP A 58 -2.05 10.63 12.34
N TRP A 59 -1.75 11.85 11.90
CA TRP A 59 -0.51 12.15 11.17
C TRP A 59 0.73 12.02 12.04
N MET A 60 0.65 12.42 13.32
CA MET A 60 1.72 12.18 14.29
C MET A 60 1.92 10.67 14.52
N ALA A 61 0.84 9.90 14.69
CA ALA A 61 0.92 8.45 14.82
C ALA A 61 1.47 7.78 13.55
N PHE A 62 1.10 8.26 12.37
CA PHE A 62 1.64 7.79 11.10
C PHE A 62 3.14 8.09 10.99
N ALA A 63 3.57 9.31 11.34
CA ALA A 63 4.98 9.69 11.36
C ALA A 63 5.79 8.76 12.27
N ARG A 64 5.26 8.41 13.45
CA ARG A 64 5.90 7.46 14.38
C ARG A 64 6.01 6.03 13.83
N ARG A 65 5.22 5.66 12.82
CA ARG A 65 5.30 4.36 12.14
C ARG A 65 6.31 4.34 10.99
N VAL A 66 6.61 5.50 10.37
CA VAL A 66 7.45 5.58 9.15
C VAL A 66 8.79 6.27 9.35
N PHE A 67 8.95 6.99 10.47
CA PHE A 67 10.20 7.56 10.93
C PHE A 67 10.67 6.86 12.19
N ARG A 68 11.99 6.79 12.36
CA ARG A 68 12.63 6.44 13.63
C ARG A 68 13.38 7.64 14.19
N GLU A 69 13.73 7.56 15.46
CA GLU A 69 14.61 8.53 16.09
C GLU A 69 16.02 8.45 15.47
N GLY A 70 16.51 9.58 14.97
CA GLY A 70 17.84 9.75 14.42
C GLY A 70 18.83 10.26 15.47
N ALA A 71 19.97 10.77 15.00
CA ALA A 71 20.91 11.46 15.88
C ALA A 71 20.25 12.70 16.50
N ASP A 72 20.60 13.00 17.74
CA ASP A 72 20.15 14.19 18.47
C ASP A 72 18.61 14.30 18.63
N GLY A 73 17.89 13.18 18.51
CA GLY A 73 16.43 13.12 18.63
C GLY A 73 15.67 13.58 17.38
N ILE A 74 16.36 13.92 16.29
CA ILE A 74 15.75 14.38 15.04
C ILE A 74 15.22 13.17 14.25
N PRO A 75 13.95 13.15 13.81
CA PRO A 75 13.40 12.01 13.09
C PRO A 75 14.05 11.82 11.71
N VAL A 76 14.28 10.56 11.34
CA VAL A 76 14.74 10.17 10.01
C VAL A 76 13.86 9.05 9.45
N LEU A 77 13.65 9.03 8.14
CA LEU A 77 12.87 7.96 7.49
C LEU A 77 13.48 6.60 7.83
N ASP A 78 12.62 5.64 8.19
CA ASP A 78 13.09 4.34 8.66
C ASP A 78 13.28 3.34 7.52
N TYR A 79 14.13 3.71 6.56
CA TYR A 79 14.58 2.83 5.49
C TYR A 79 15.90 3.32 4.88
N ASP A 80 16.60 2.43 4.19
CA ASP A 80 17.79 2.78 3.42
C ASP A 80 17.38 3.51 2.11
N PRO A 81 17.77 4.78 1.90
CA PRO A 81 17.39 5.53 0.70
C PRO A 81 17.85 4.86 -0.61
N ASP A 82 18.85 3.99 -0.59
CA ASP A 82 19.30 3.26 -1.77
C ASP A 82 18.33 2.15 -2.22
N ILE A 83 17.26 1.89 -1.47
CA ILE A 83 16.14 1.05 -1.94
C ILE A 83 15.54 1.56 -3.26
N ALA A 84 15.61 2.87 -3.52
CA ALA A 84 15.12 3.48 -4.75
C ALA A 84 16.16 3.48 -5.90
N ALA A 85 17.39 3.02 -5.67
CA ALA A 85 18.43 3.00 -6.70
C ALA A 85 18.04 2.20 -7.96
N PRO A 86 17.42 1.00 -7.86
CA PRO A 86 16.97 0.27 -9.04
C PRO A 86 15.89 1.02 -9.82
N MET A 87 14.93 1.64 -9.13
CA MET A 87 13.87 2.44 -9.77
C MET A 87 14.46 3.65 -10.51
N ARG A 88 15.40 4.36 -9.89
CA ARG A 88 16.11 5.49 -10.51
C ARG A 88 16.92 5.07 -11.74
N ALA A 89 17.61 3.93 -11.66
CA ALA A 89 18.41 3.39 -12.75
C ALA A 89 17.57 2.90 -13.93
N ALA A 90 16.41 2.31 -13.65
CA ALA A 90 15.50 1.79 -14.67
C ALA A 90 14.72 2.90 -15.39
N GLY A 91 14.45 4.03 -14.72
CA GLY A 91 13.76 5.17 -15.32
C GLY A 91 12.41 4.78 -15.93
N LYS A 92 12.15 5.24 -17.17
CA LYS A 92 10.93 4.88 -17.93
C LYS A 92 10.99 3.47 -18.55
N ASP A 93 12.17 2.85 -18.56
CA ASP A 93 12.44 1.55 -19.17
C ASP A 93 12.37 0.41 -18.14
N ALA A 94 11.87 0.69 -16.94
CA ALA A 94 11.60 -0.32 -15.93
C ALA A 94 10.64 -1.37 -16.50
N LEU A 95 11.17 -2.55 -16.81
CA LEU A 95 10.38 -3.74 -17.10
C LEU A 95 9.55 -4.06 -15.86
N VAL A 96 8.27 -3.69 -15.90
CA VAL A 96 7.28 -4.20 -14.94
C VAL A 96 7.06 -5.67 -15.31
N PRO A 97 7.49 -6.64 -14.48
CA PRO A 97 7.30 -8.04 -14.80
C PRO A 97 5.81 -8.34 -14.94
N ASP A 98 5.44 -9.24 -15.86
CA ASP A 98 4.08 -9.77 -15.89
C ASP A 98 3.85 -10.64 -14.65
N LEU A 99 3.10 -10.10 -13.68
CA LEU A 99 2.78 -10.78 -12.44
C LEU A 99 1.46 -11.56 -12.50
N TRP A 100 0.73 -11.55 -13.63
CA TRP A 100 -0.50 -12.34 -13.77
C TRP A 100 -0.31 -13.84 -13.56
N PRO A 101 0.77 -14.48 -14.06
CA PRO A 101 1.03 -15.88 -13.77
C PRO A 101 1.21 -16.14 -12.27
N ALA A 102 1.89 -15.23 -11.56
CA ALA A 102 2.09 -15.34 -10.12
C ALA A 102 0.77 -15.17 -9.35
N PHE A 103 -0.04 -14.18 -9.72
CA PHE A 103 -1.38 -13.97 -9.15
C PHE A 103 -2.28 -15.19 -9.37
N ARG A 104 -2.36 -15.72 -10.60
CA ARG A 104 -3.17 -16.91 -10.92
C ARG A 104 -2.70 -18.15 -10.17
N ASN A 105 -1.40 -18.31 -9.96
CA ASN A 105 -0.87 -19.41 -9.16
C ASN A 105 -1.23 -19.28 -7.67
N LEU A 106 -1.19 -18.06 -7.12
CA LEU A 106 -1.63 -17.80 -5.76
C LEU A 106 -3.15 -18.08 -5.60
N ALA A 107 -3.96 -17.49 -6.48
CA ALA A 107 -5.41 -17.62 -6.46
C ALA A 107 -5.87 -19.06 -6.73
N GLY A 108 -5.24 -19.78 -7.67
CA GLY A 108 -5.68 -21.11 -8.08
C GLY A 108 -5.62 -22.19 -7.00
N GLY A 109 -4.92 -21.95 -5.88
CA GLY A 109 -4.73 -22.95 -4.83
C GLY A 109 -4.95 -22.45 -3.40
N ARG A 110 -5.38 -21.20 -3.20
CA ARG A 110 -5.48 -20.58 -1.87
C ARG A 110 -6.71 -19.71 -1.73
N LYS A 111 -7.22 -19.63 -0.50
CA LYS A 111 -8.18 -18.60 -0.15
C LYS A 111 -7.49 -17.23 -0.25
N LEU A 112 -8.15 -16.28 -0.90
CA LEU A 112 -7.58 -14.97 -1.20
C LEU A 112 -8.62 -13.89 -0.89
N LEU A 113 -8.20 -12.84 -0.18
CA LEU A 113 -8.97 -11.60 0.00
C LEU A 113 -8.21 -10.46 -0.65
N LEU A 114 -8.92 -9.65 -1.44
CA LEU A 114 -8.44 -8.35 -1.89
C LEU A 114 -9.13 -7.24 -1.08
N VAL A 115 -8.33 -6.46 -0.36
CA VAL A 115 -8.76 -5.21 0.29
C VAL A 115 -8.33 -4.06 -0.61
N ARG A 116 -9.28 -3.27 -1.13
CA ARG A 116 -9.01 -2.16 -2.04
C ARG A 116 -9.44 -0.84 -1.42
N GLY A 117 -8.62 0.20 -1.51
CA GLY A 117 -9.05 1.57 -1.24
C GLY A 117 -9.96 2.08 -2.36
N ALA A 118 -11.16 2.57 -2.03
CA ALA A 118 -12.12 3.05 -3.03
C ALA A 118 -11.52 4.11 -3.97
N THR A 119 -10.66 4.99 -3.44
CA THR A 119 -9.98 6.06 -4.17
C THR A 119 -8.52 5.75 -4.47
N SER A 120 -8.14 4.46 -4.53
CA SER A 120 -6.77 4.06 -4.84
C SER A 120 -6.34 4.54 -6.22
N ASP A 121 -5.16 5.16 -6.28
CA ASP A 121 -4.49 5.57 -7.50
C ASP A 121 -3.46 4.53 -7.98
N LEU A 122 -3.27 3.43 -7.24
CA LEU A 122 -2.37 2.34 -7.59
C LEU A 122 -3.12 1.11 -8.08
N LEU A 123 -4.22 0.75 -7.43
CA LEU A 123 -5.09 -0.35 -7.82
C LEU A 123 -6.44 0.19 -8.31
N SER A 124 -6.53 0.43 -9.62
CA SER A 124 -7.75 0.96 -10.22
C SER A 124 -8.92 -0.04 -10.14
N PRO A 125 -10.18 0.43 -10.23
CA PRO A 125 -11.35 -0.46 -10.28
C PRO A 125 -11.25 -1.46 -11.44
N ASP A 126 -10.69 -1.05 -12.58
CA ASP A 126 -10.54 -1.93 -13.75
C ASP A 126 -9.53 -3.05 -13.51
N ILE A 127 -8.39 -2.76 -12.86
CA ILE A 127 -7.41 -3.80 -12.50
C ILE A 127 -8.02 -4.77 -11.49
N ALA A 128 -8.69 -4.26 -10.45
CA ALA A 128 -9.39 -5.10 -9.48
C ALA A 128 -10.50 -5.95 -10.13
N GLY A 129 -11.21 -5.39 -11.12
CA GLY A 129 -12.19 -6.11 -11.94
C GLY A 129 -11.56 -7.31 -12.66
N ARG A 130 -10.46 -7.10 -13.38
CA ARG A 130 -9.70 -8.19 -14.02
C ARG A 130 -9.20 -9.23 -13.02
N MET A 131 -8.76 -8.82 -11.83
CA MET A 131 -8.33 -9.76 -10.78
C MET A 131 -9.48 -10.65 -10.32
N ARG A 132 -10.68 -10.07 -10.14
CA ARG A 132 -11.90 -10.81 -9.77
C ARG A 132 -12.37 -11.75 -10.87
N GLU A 133 -12.24 -11.37 -12.15
CA GLU A 133 -12.52 -12.26 -13.27
C GLU A 133 -11.55 -13.45 -13.31
N ALA A 134 -10.26 -13.19 -13.08
CA ALA A 134 -9.23 -14.23 -13.05
C ALA A 134 -9.29 -15.12 -11.79
N ALA A 135 -9.87 -14.63 -10.69
CA ALA A 135 -10.06 -15.36 -9.45
C ALA A 135 -11.50 -15.17 -8.90
N PRO A 136 -12.51 -15.83 -9.47
CA PRO A 136 -13.92 -15.61 -9.09
C PRO A 136 -14.27 -15.99 -7.65
N HIS A 137 -13.42 -16.76 -6.98
CA HIS A 137 -13.55 -17.18 -5.58
C HIS A 137 -12.79 -16.25 -4.61
N MET A 138 -12.07 -15.24 -5.12
CA MET A 138 -11.37 -14.27 -4.29
C MET A 138 -12.39 -13.38 -3.60
N ASP A 139 -12.34 -13.33 -2.28
CA ASP A 139 -13.11 -12.39 -1.48
C ASP A 139 -12.63 -10.97 -1.81
N PHE A 140 -13.54 -10.01 -1.76
CA PHE A 140 -13.25 -8.62 -2.13
C PHE A 140 -13.97 -7.67 -1.18
N VAL A 141 -13.22 -6.71 -0.65
CA VAL A 141 -13.79 -5.56 0.06
C VAL A 141 -13.19 -4.27 -0.49
N GLU A 142 -14.05 -3.27 -0.62
CA GLU A 142 -13.66 -1.91 -0.95
C GLU A 142 -13.85 -1.01 0.29
N VAL A 143 -12.81 -0.24 0.62
CA VAL A 143 -12.76 0.65 1.79
C VAL A 143 -13.12 2.08 1.36
N PRO A 144 -14.27 2.62 1.78
CA PRO A 144 -14.73 3.94 1.34
C PRO A 144 -13.81 5.07 1.81
N GLY A 145 -13.56 6.05 0.95
CA GLY A 145 -12.83 7.27 1.31
C GLY A 145 -11.34 7.08 1.60
N VAL A 146 -10.77 5.93 1.24
CA VAL A 146 -9.36 5.60 1.40
C VAL A 146 -8.73 5.25 0.04
N GLY A 147 -7.51 5.74 -0.19
CA GLY A 147 -6.70 5.47 -1.37
C GLY A 147 -5.63 4.39 -1.14
N HIS A 148 -4.51 4.47 -1.85
CA HIS A 148 -3.38 3.56 -1.66
C HIS A 148 -2.57 3.94 -0.40
N ALA A 149 -2.58 3.16 0.68
CA ALA A 149 -3.37 1.94 0.90
C ALA A 149 -4.25 2.05 2.16
N PRO A 150 -5.33 1.25 2.26
CA PRO A 150 -6.02 1.02 3.52
C PRO A 150 -5.06 0.64 4.63
N MET A 151 -5.30 1.19 5.82
CA MET A 151 -4.49 0.99 7.02
C MET A 151 -4.84 -0.31 7.76
N LEU A 152 -5.90 -0.98 7.31
CA LEU A 152 -6.42 -2.25 7.82
C LEU A 152 -7.06 -2.14 9.21
N ASP A 153 -7.19 -0.93 9.73
CA ASP A 153 -7.93 -0.60 10.95
C ASP A 153 -9.32 -0.02 10.65
N GLU A 154 -9.62 0.29 9.38
CA GLU A 154 -10.95 0.73 8.97
C GLU A 154 -11.97 -0.39 9.21
N PRO A 155 -13.19 -0.08 9.68
CA PRO A 155 -14.19 -1.11 9.99
C PRO A 155 -14.44 -2.10 8.83
N ALA A 156 -14.54 -1.60 7.60
CA ALA A 156 -14.74 -2.43 6.42
C ALA A 156 -13.57 -3.41 6.17
N ALA A 157 -12.32 -2.93 6.30
CA ALA A 157 -11.14 -3.77 6.13
C ALA A 157 -11.02 -4.79 7.27
N ARG A 158 -11.18 -4.33 8.52
CA ARG A 158 -11.07 -5.17 9.71
C ARG A 158 -12.11 -6.29 9.72
N ASP A 159 -13.37 -5.99 9.42
CA ASP A 159 -14.44 -6.97 9.43
C ASP A 159 -14.24 -8.01 8.31
N ALA A 160 -13.83 -7.58 7.12
CA ALA A 160 -13.51 -8.48 6.03
C ALA A 160 -12.32 -9.40 6.35
N ILE A 161 -11.25 -8.86 6.95
CA ILE A 161 -10.07 -9.65 7.34
C ILE A 161 -10.44 -10.68 8.42
N LEU A 162 -11.16 -10.27 9.46
CA LEU A 162 -11.53 -11.17 10.55
C LEU A 162 -12.48 -12.27 10.08
N GLY A 163 -13.49 -11.93 9.26
CA GLY A 163 -14.37 -12.93 8.65
C GLY A 163 -13.61 -13.88 7.73
N PHE A 164 -12.74 -13.34 6.87
CA PHE A 164 -11.90 -14.12 5.97
C PHE A 164 -11.05 -15.15 6.71
N LEU A 165 -10.39 -14.73 7.81
CA LEU A 165 -9.52 -15.58 8.62
C LEU A 165 -10.29 -16.64 9.42
N ALA A 166 -11.48 -16.31 9.94
CA ALA A 166 -12.32 -17.26 10.66
C ALA A 166 -12.75 -18.44 9.75
N ASP A 167 -13.04 -18.15 8.50
CA ASP A 167 -13.44 -19.12 7.48
C ASP A 167 -12.23 -19.84 6.82
N ALA A 168 -10.99 -19.44 7.13
CA ALA A 168 -9.76 -20.03 6.57
C ALA A 168 -9.07 -21.02 7.53
N ALA A 169 -9.50 -21.05 8.79
CA ALA A 169 -9.05 -21.98 9.84
C ALA A 169 -9.80 -23.31 9.76
#